data_AF-A0A0D5A1V0-F1
#
_entry.id   AF-A0A0D5A1V0-F1
#
_cell.length_a   1.000
_cell.length_b   1.000
_cell.length_c   1.000
_cell.angle_alpha   90.00
_cell.angle_beta   90.00
_cell.angle_gamma   90.00
#
_symmetry.space_group_name_H-M   'P 1'
#
loop_
_entity.id
_entity.type
_entity.pdbx_description
1 polymer ?
#
loop_
_entity_poly.entity_id
_entity_poly.type
_entity_poly.pdbx_seq_one_letter_code
_entity_poly.pdbx_strand_id
1 'polypeptide(L)'
;MKTLTVIAALAATTLLAGCGVNPNDAKRALEAQGITGIQLGGYSVFGCAKGDHFSSKFTGVGVNGKPVSGVVCSGLLKGTTIRYD
;
A
#
# COMPACT_ATOMS: atom_id res chain seq x y z
N MET A 1 10.01 -31.20 25.57
CA MET A 1 9.93 -31.22 24.09
C MET A 1 8.63 -30.61 23.57
N LYS A 2 7.44 -31.08 23.97
CA LYS A 2 6.13 -30.52 23.55
C LYS A 2 5.96 -29.01 23.80
N THR A 3 6.44 -28.50 24.93
CA THR A 3 6.38 -27.06 25.28
C THR A 3 7.27 -26.18 24.40
N LEU A 4 8.45 -26.67 23.99
CA LEU A 4 9.34 -25.96 23.05
C LEU A 4 8.73 -25.88 21.65
N THR A 5 8.02 -26.92 21.21
CA THR A 5 7.33 -26.94 19.91
C THR A 5 6.15 -25.96 19.87
N VAL A 6 5.42 -25.81 20.99
CA VAL A 6 4.31 -24.85 21.10
C VAL A 6 4.81 -23.41 21.09
N ILE A 7 5.92 -23.10 21.78
CA ILE A 7 6.52 -21.76 21.78
C ILE A 7 7.07 -21.40 20.39
N ALA A 8 7.72 -22.35 19.71
CA ALA A 8 8.20 -22.14 18.35
C ALA A 8 7.04 -21.92 17.34
N ALA A 9 5.93 -22.64 17.50
CA ALA A 9 4.74 -22.45 16.67
C ALA A 9 4.05 -21.09 16.94
N LEU A 10 4.05 -20.61 18.18
CA LEU A 10 3.45 -19.33 18.56
C LEU A 10 4.32 -18.12 18.16
N ALA A 11 5.66 -18.28 18.14
CA ALA A 11 6.57 -17.27 17.62
C ALA A 11 6.52 -17.17 16.08
N ALA A 12 6.16 -18.26 15.39
CA ALA A 12 6.01 -18.25 13.94
C ALA A 12 4.78 -17.45 13.48
N THR A 13 3.70 -17.37 14.26
CA THR A 13 2.46 -16.68 13.86
C THR A 13 2.54 -15.16 14.03
N THR A 14 3.40 -14.64 14.90
CA THR A 14 3.59 -13.18 15.07
C THR A 14 4.41 -12.55 13.95
N LEU A 15 5.20 -13.34 13.22
CA LEU A 15 6.01 -12.89 12.07
C LEU A 15 5.17 -12.60 10.81
N LEU A 16 3.92 -13.07 10.73
CA LEU A 16 3.03 -12.80 9.59
C LEU A 16 2.19 -11.51 9.75
N ALA A 17 2.27 -10.82 10.89
CA ALA A 17 1.50 -9.60 11.14
C ALA A 17 2.07 -8.34 10.43
N GLY A 18 3.26 -8.44 9.81
CA GLY A 18 3.88 -7.35 9.03
C GLY A 18 3.35 -7.21 7.60
N CYS A 19 2.34 -7.99 7.22
CA CYS A 19 1.89 -8.12 5.85
C CYS A 19 0.82 -7.08 5.43
N GLY A 20 1.07 -5.78 5.61
CA GLY A 20 0.13 -4.75 5.14
C GLY A 20 0.81 -3.41 4.93
N VAL A 21 0.65 -2.82 3.74
CA VAL A 21 1.12 -1.46 3.51
C VAL A 21 0.22 -0.49 4.26
N ASN A 22 0.85 0.39 5.03
CA ASN A 22 0.15 1.36 5.84
C ASN A 22 -0.49 2.41 4.90
N PRO A 23 -1.77 2.77 5.05
CA PRO A 23 -2.40 3.86 4.29
C PRO A 23 -1.58 5.16 4.28
N ASN A 24 -0.80 5.38 5.34
CA ASN A 24 0.15 6.48 5.44
C ASN A 24 1.29 6.43 4.41
N ASP A 25 1.69 5.25 3.95
CA ASP A 25 2.73 5.09 2.93
C ASP A 25 2.24 5.52 1.55
N ALA A 26 1.00 5.19 1.19
CA ALA A 26 0.38 5.62 -0.06
C ALA A 26 0.22 7.14 -0.11
N LYS A 27 -0.28 7.73 0.98
CA LYS A 27 -0.43 9.18 1.07
C LYS A 27 0.93 9.89 1.02
N ARG A 28 1.92 9.41 1.77
CA ARG A 28 3.30 9.94 1.73
C ARG A 28 3.90 9.90 0.33
N ALA A 29 3.70 8.81 -0.41
CA ALA A 29 4.21 8.70 -1.78
C ALA A 29 3.56 9.72 -2.73
N LEU A 30 2.25 9.94 -2.60
CA LEU A 30 1.51 10.94 -3.39
C LEU A 30 1.95 12.38 -3.02
N GLU A 31 2.09 12.66 -1.73
CA GLU A 31 2.59 13.96 -1.23
C GLU A 31 4.01 14.24 -1.71
N ALA A 32 4.89 13.22 -1.75
CA ALA A 32 6.24 13.33 -2.28
C ALA A 32 6.29 13.68 -3.78
N GLN A 33 5.21 13.43 -4.54
CA GLN A 33 5.06 13.89 -5.92
C GLN A 33 4.43 15.29 -6.04
N GLY A 34 4.19 15.97 -4.92
CA GLY A 34 3.56 17.28 -4.87
C GLY A 34 2.06 17.24 -5.15
N ILE A 35 1.42 16.07 -4.98
CA ILE A 35 -0.03 15.95 -5.07
C ILE A 35 -0.64 16.42 -3.75
N THR A 36 -1.65 17.26 -3.84
CA THR A 36 -2.38 17.81 -2.69
C THR A 36 -3.86 17.46 -2.77
N GLY A 37 -4.59 17.64 -1.66
CA GLY A 37 -6.02 17.28 -1.61
C GLY A 37 -6.28 15.78 -1.83
N ILE A 38 -5.34 14.93 -1.40
CA ILE A 38 -5.38 13.50 -1.66
C ILE A 38 -6.57 12.85 -0.97
N GLN A 39 -7.38 12.15 -1.76
CA GLN A 39 -8.46 11.29 -1.30
C GLN A 39 -8.16 9.86 -1.75
N LEU A 40 -7.93 8.98 -0.78
CA LEU A 40 -7.77 7.55 -1.05
C LEU A 40 -9.16 6.92 -1.16
N GLY A 41 -9.40 6.22 -2.26
CA GLY A 41 -10.62 5.49 -2.55
C GLY A 41 -10.49 3.99 -2.26
N GLY A 42 -11.48 3.24 -2.76
CA GLY A 42 -11.58 1.80 -2.57
C GLY A 42 -10.46 0.99 -3.24
N TYR A 43 -10.46 -0.31 -2.94
CA TYR A 43 -9.49 -1.25 -3.46
C TYR A 43 -9.66 -1.47 -4.97
N SER A 44 -8.59 -1.37 -5.74
CA SER A 44 -8.60 -1.64 -7.18
C SER A 44 -7.99 -3.01 -7.49
N VAL A 45 -8.82 -4.03 -7.66
CA VAL A 45 -8.37 -5.42 -7.89
C VAL A 45 -7.60 -5.62 -9.20
N PHE A 46 -7.72 -4.70 -10.17
CA PHE A 46 -7.10 -4.78 -11.49
C PHE A 46 -6.04 -3.70 -11.77
N GLY A 47 -5.84 -2.75 -10.84
CA GLY A 47 -4.92 -1.63 -11.05
C GLY A 47 -3.43 -1.96 -10.85
N CYS A 48 -3.14 -3.04 -10.11
CA CYS A 48 -1.79 -3.41 -9.69
C CYS A 48 -1.37 -4.78 -10.21
N ALA A 49 -0.06 -5.02 -10.29
CA ALA A 49 0.45 -6.28 -10.83
C ALA A 49 0.18 -7.45 -9.86
N LYS A 50 0.20 -8.69 -10.38
CA LYS A 50 0.15 -9.89 -9.51
C LYS A 50 1.29 -9.82 -8.48
N GLY A 51 0.94 -9.81 -7.21
CA GLY A 51 1.88 -9.70 -6.08
C GLY A 51 1.95 -8.32 -5.42
N ASP A 52 1.11 -7.37 -5.83
CA ASP A 52 0.87 -6.15 -5.06
C ASP A 52 -0.30 -6.40 -4.10
N HIS A 53 -0.02 -6.30 -2.80
CA HIS A 53 -0.98 -6.62 -1.74
C HIS A 53 -1.90 -5.44 -1.41
N PHE A 54 -1.57 -4.25 -1.91
CA PHE A 54 -2.36 -3.06 -1.71
C PHE A 54 -2.50 -2.27 -3.02
N SER A 55 -3.75 -1.98 -3.36
CA SER A 55 -4.14 -1.26 -4.56
C SER A 55 -5.26 -0.31 -4.18
N SER A 56 -4.95 0.95 -3.94
CA SER A 56 -5.96 1.97 -3.61
C SER A 56 -6.06 2.97 -4.73
N LYS A 57 -7.30 3.25 -5.15
CA LYS A 57 -7.56 4.40 -6.00
C LYS A 57 -7.21 5.68 -5.27
N PHE A 58 -6.78 6.71 -5.99
CA PHE A 58 -6.62 8.04 -5.43
C PHE A 58 -7.14 9.10 -6.39
N THR A 59 -7.55 10.22 -5.81
CA THR A 59 -7.79 11.49 -6.51
C THR A 59 -7.01 12.58 -5.78
N GLY A 60 -6.60 13.62 -6.50
CA GLY A 60 -5.91 14.77 -5.92
C GLY A 60 -5.66 15.86 -6.95
N VAL A 61 -4.85 16.84 -6.58
CA VAL A 61 -4.43 17.96 -7.44
C VAL A 61 -2.92 17.89 -7.61
N GLY A 62 -2.46 17.78 -8.86
CA GLY A 62 -1.04 17.74 -9.19
C GLY A 62 -0.35 19.10 -9.02
N VAL A 63 0.97 19.10 -9.10
CA VAL A 63 1.81 20.32 -9.01
C VAL A 63 1.47 21.41 -10.01
N ASN A 64 0.82 21.04 -11.12
CA ASN A 64 0.34 21.94 -12.16
C ASN A 64 -1.07 22.50 -11.89
N GLY A 65 -1.65 22.23 -10.71
CA GLY A 65 -3.00 22.64 -10.34
C GLY A 65 -4.12 21.84 -11.02
N LYS A 66 -3.80 20.82 -11.81
CA LYS A 66 -4.82 19.99 -12.49
C LYS A 66 -5.24 18.81 -11.62
N PRO A 67 -6.52 18.42 -11.67
CA PRO A 67 -6.97 17.20 -11.00
C PRO A 67 -6.26 15.99 -11.62
N VAL A 68 -5.82 15.07 -10.76
CA VAL A 68 -5.19 13.80 -11.13
C VAL A 68 -5.90 12.65 -10.41
N SER A 69 -5.98 11.51 -11.09
CA SER A 69 -6.50 10.27 -10.52
C SER A 69 -5.65 9.09 -10.95
N GLY A 70 -5.78 7.99 -10.21
CA GLY A 70 -5.10 6.76 -10.54
C GLY A 70 -5.16 5.74 -9.41
N VAL A 71 -4.17 4.85 -9.40
CA VAL A 71 -4.01 3.78 -8.42
C VAL A 71 -2.62 3.84 -7.81
N VAL A 72 -2.56 3.76 -6.48
CA VAL A 72 -1.32 3.52 -5.76
C VAL A 72 -1.19 2.03 -5.47
N CYS A 73 -0.14 1.44 -6.05
CA CYS A 73 0.23 0.05 -5.87
C CYS A 73 1.39 -0.05 -4.90
N SER A 74 1.33 -1.01 -3.99
CA SER A 74 2.47 -1.30 -3.11
C SER A 74 2.52 -2.77 -2.73
N GLY A 75 3.74 -3.29 -2.62
CA GLY A 75 4.01 -4.67 -2.23
C GLY A 75 4.76 -4.72 -0.91
N LEU A 76 4.74 -5.87 -0.26
CA LEU A 76 5.28 -6.03 1.09
C LEU A 76 6.79 -5.79 1.21
N LEU A 77 7.52 -6.09 0.14
CA LEU A 77 8.96 -5.88 -0.01
C LEU A 77 9.26 -4.97 -1.20
N LYS A 78 8.24 -4.27 -1.73
CA LYS A 78 8.33 -3.47 -2.96
C LYS A 78 8.02 -2.02 -2.65
N GLY A 79 8.71 -1.11 -3.36
CA GLY A 79 8.40 0.31 -3.30
C GLY A 79 6.98 0.63 -3.76
N THR A 80 6.51 1.82 -3.40
CA THR A 80 5.20 2.33 -3.82
C THR A 80 5.27 2.81 -5.26
N THR A 81 4.35 2.32 -6.10
CA THR A 81 4.20 2.74 -7.50
C THR A 81 2.89 3.49 -7.67
N ILE A 82 2.95 4.69 -8.25
CA ILE A 82 1.77 5.48 -8.60
C ILE A 82 1.51 5.26 -10.09
N ARG A 83 0.31 4.83 -10.44
CA ARG A 83 -0.17 4.67 -11.82
C ARG A 83 -1.32 5.63 -12.04
N TYR A 84 -1.10 6.64 -12.88
CA TYR A 84 -2.16 7.56 -13.29
C TYR A 84 -3.12 6.88 -14.28
N ASP A 85 -4.37 7.34 -14.29
CA ASP A 85 -5.37 6.97 -15.31
C ASP A 85 -5.07 7.60 -16.67
#